data_AF-A0A6S6ZHK5-F1
#
_entry.id   AF-A0A6S6ZHK5-F1
#
_cell.length_a   1.000
_cell.length_b   1.000
_cell.length_c   1.000
_cell.angle_alpha   90.00
_cell.angle_beta   90.00
_cell.angle_gamma   90.00
#
_symmetry.space_group_name_H-M   'P 1'
#
loop_
_entity.id
_entity.type
_entity.pdbx_description
1 polymer ?
#
loop_
_entity_poly.entity_id
_entity_poly.type
_entity_poly.pdbx_seq_one_letter_code
_entity_poly.pdbx_strand_id
1 'polypeptide(L)'
;MLKDRGFQIWLALFALVAGTLIALLWPKSARYPSIGGGGYDLSNWVYTLALLAFTGLWTLVALMVGMSRNNAHAAKRAHWLAAIGAAVFVVSVIAFGHHLT
;
A
#
# COMPACT_ATOMS: atom_id res chain seq x y z
N MET A 1 -13.35 25.20 -1.79
CA MET A 1 -13.17 23.74 -1.91
C MET A 1 -12.13 23.29 -2.95
N LEU A 2 -11.51 24.17 -3.76
CA LEU A 2 -10.50 23.79 -4.78
C LEU A 2 -9.08 23.52 -4.22
N LYS A 3 -8.80 23.93 -2.97
CA LYS A 3 -7.44 24.01 -2.39
C LYS A 3 -6.85 22.66 -1.94
N ASP A 4 -7.66 21.59 -2.00
CA ASP A 4 -7.32 20.28 -1.41
C ASP A 4 -7.34 19.11 -2.39
N ARG A 5 -7.68 19.36 -3.65
CA ARG A 5 -7.84 18.32 -4.69
C ARG A 5 -6.57 17.49 -4.86
N GLY A 6 -5.39 18.10 -4.83
CA GLY A 6 -4.12 17.37 -4.94
C GLY A 6 -3.93 16.33 -3.83
N PHE A 7 -4.18 16.71 -2.57
CA PHE A 7 -4.09 15.78 -1.45
C PHE A 7 -5.13 14.66 -1.58
N GLN A 8 -6.37 14.99 -1.94
CA GLN A 8 -7.44 14.01 -2.13
C GLN A 8 -7.14 13.04 -3.27
N ILE A 9 -6.58 13.51 -4.39
CA ILE A 9 -6.18 12.68 -5.52
C ILE A 9 -5.07 11.71 -5.11
N TRP A 10 -4.04 12.20 -4.42
CA TRP A 10 -2.97 11.34 -3.90
C TRP A 10 -3.53 10.29 -2.93
N LEU A 11 -4.39 10.70 -2.00
CA LEU A 11 -5.01 9.77 -1.06
C LEU A 11 -5.91 8.74 -1.77
N ALA A 12 -6.68 9.15 -2.77
CA ALA A 12 -7.54 8.28 -3.55
C ALA A 12 -6.74 7.27 -4.38
N LEU A 13 -5.65 7.70 -5.02
CA LEU A 13 -4.74 6.81 -5.74
C LEU A 13 -4.10 5.78 -4.81
N PHE A 14 -3.65 6.22 -3.64
CA PHE A 14 -3.13 5.32 -2.62
C PHE A 14 -4.17 4.28 -2.20
N ALA A 15 -5.37 4.74 -1.85
CA ALA A 15 -6.46 3.86 -1.42
C ALA A 15 -6.87 2.87 -2.51
N LEU A 16 -6.88 3.30 -3.78
CA LEU A 16 -7.18 2.43 -4.91
C LEU A 16 -6.15 1.31 -5.05
N VAL A 17 -4.85 1.65 -5.08
CA VAL A 17 -3.78 0.66 -5.28
C VAL A 17 -3.65 -0.26 -4.06
N ALA A 18 -3.49 0.31 -2.86
CA ALA A 18 -3.34 -0.46 -1.63
C ALA A 18 -4.59 -1.28 -1.33
N GLY A 19 -5.79 -0.71 -1.51
CA GLY A 19 -7.06 -1.40 -1.30
C GLY A 19 -7.25 -2.57 -2.25
N THR A 20 -6.85 -2.43 -3.53
CA THR A 20 -6.89 -3.53 -4.50
C THR A 20 -5.96 -4.67 -4.08
N LEU A 21 -4.72 -4.37 -3.67
CA LEU A 21 -3.76 -5.39 -3.21
C LEU A 21 -4.25 -6.09 -1.94
N ILE A 22 -4.80 -5.34 -0.98
CA ILE A 22 -5.39 -5.90 0.24
C ILE A 22 -6.60 -6.79 -0.09
N ALA A 23 -7.47 -6.38 -1.03
CA ALA A 23 -8.61 -7.17 -1.45
C ALA A 23 -8.18 -8.48 -2.15
N LEU A 24 -7.07 -8.47 -2.88
CA LEU A 24 -6.52 -9.67 -3.49
C LEU A 24 -5.95 -10.65 -2.46
N LEU A 25 -5.40 -10.13 -1.36
CA LEU A 25 -4.87 -10.89 -0.22
C LEU A 25 -5.95 -11.36 0.76
N TRP A 26 -7.18 -10.87 0.62
CA TRP A 26 -8.27 -11.30 1.49
C TRP A 26 -8.50 -12.81 1.33
N PRO A 27 -8.70 -13.56 2.43
CA PRO A 27 -8.85 -15.01 2.36
C PRO A 27 -9.94 -15.40 1.36
N LYS A 28 -9.53 -16.10 0.30
CA LYS A 28 -10.43 -16.70 -0.69
C LYS A 28 -10.65 -18.15 -0.31
N SER A 29 -11.92 -18.57 -0.29
CA SER A 29 -12.26 -19.99 -0.19
C SER A 29 -11.54 -20.75 -1.32
N ALA A 30 -10.75 -21.77 -0.97
CA ALA A 30 -9.90 -22.51 -1.90
C ALA A 30 -10.69 -22.94 -3.14
N ARG A 31 -10.49 -22.23 -4.26
CA ARG A 31 -11.12 -22.58 -5.53
C ARG A 31 -10.17 -23.51 -6.27
N TYR A 32 -10.46 -24.80 -6.07
CA TYR A 32 -9.97 -25.95 -6.81
C TYR A 32 -8.54 -26.38 -6.51
N PRO A 33 -8.30 -27.68 -6.30
CA PRO A 33 -6.94 -28.22 -6.28
C PRO A 33 -6.33 -28.03 -7.69
N SER A 34 -5.03 -27.71 -7.75
CA SER A 34 -4.33 -27.60 -9.02
C SER A 34 -4.47 -28.91 -9.81
N ILE A 35 -5.16 -28.87 -10.95
CA ILE A 35 -5.20 -29.99 -11.90
C ILE A 35 -3.79 -30.07 -12.50
N GLY A 36 -2.92 -30.90 -11.91
CA GLY A 36 -1.51 -31.02 -12.34
C GLY A 36 -0.48 -31.22 -11.22
N GLY A 37 -0.89 -31.23 -9.95
CA GLY A 37 -0.07 -31.75 -8.84
C GLY A 37 1.19 -30.96 -8.47
N GLY A 38 1.35 -29.71 -8.93
CA GLY A 38 2.56 -28.91 -8.67
C GLY A 38 2.36 -27.41 -8.54
N GLY A 39 1.12 -26.94 -8.33
CA GLY A 39 0.82 -25.51 -8.31
C GLY A 39 1.19 -24.82 -7.00
N TYR A 40 2.43 -24.34 -6.87
CA TYR A 40 2.73 -23.30 -5.89
C TYR A 40 1.96 -22.03 -6.27
N ASP A 41 0.94 -21.68 -5.50
CA ASP A 41 0.27 -20.40 -5.63
C ASP A 41 1.13 -19.31 -4.99
N LEU A 42 2.03 -18.72 -5.78
CA LEU A 42 2.87 -17.58 -5.35
C LEU A 42 2.09 -16.27 -5.26
N SER A 43 0.78 -16.24 -5.55
CA SER A 43 0.01 -14.99 -5.60
C SER A 43 0.05 -14.24 -4.26
N ASN A 44 -0.09 -14.93 -3.14
CA ASN A 44 0.01 -14.34 -1.80
C ASN A 44 1.38 -13.72 -1.55
N TRP A 45 2.45 -14.41 -1.92
CA TRP A 45 3.82 -13.90 -1.79
C TRP A 45 4.02 -12.64 -2.66
N VAL A 46 3.61 -12.69 -3.93
CA VAL A 46 3.74 -11.57 -4.89
C VAL A 46 2.92 -10.36 -4.45
N TYR A 47 1.66 -10.55 -4.07
CA TYR A 47 0.79 -9.44 -3.65
C TYR A 47 1.24 -8.83 -2.32
N THR A 48 1.75 -9.64 -1.39
CA THR A 48 2.32 -9.14 -0.14
C THR A 48 3.56 -8.29 -0.43
N LEU A 49 4.50 -8.78 -1.25
CA LEU A 49 5.67 -7.98 -1.63
C LEU A 49 5.30 -6.70 -2.37
N ALA A 50 4.35 -6.77 -3.31
CA ALA A 50 3.88 -5.60 -4.04
C ALA A 50 3.25 -4.56 -3.09
N LEU A 51 2.46 -5.00 -2.11
CA LEU A 51 1.84 -4.12 -1.11
C LEU A 51 2.90 -3.46 -0.23
N LEU A 52 3.89 -4.21 0.25
CA LEU A 52 4.98 -3.67 1.07
C LEU A 52 5.87 -2.71 0.27
N ALA A 53 6.26 -3.08 -0.95
CA ALA A 53 7.06 -2.22 -1.81
C ALA A 53 6.32 -0.93 -2.15
N PHE A 54 5.04 -1.02 -2.53
CA PHE A 54 4.22 0.15 -2.84
C PHE A 54 4.07 1.08 -1.64
N THR A 55 3.65 0.56 -0.48
CA THR A 55 3.41 1.38 0.72
C THR A 55 4.71 1.94 1.30
N GLY A 56 5.82 1.20 1.21
CA GLY A 56 7.15 1.68 1.57
C GLY A 56 7.64 2.82 0.67
N LEU A 57 7.60 2.62 -0.66
CA LEU A 57 7.97 3.66 -1.62
C LEU A 57 7.07 4.88 -1.53
N TRP A 58 5.76 4.69 -1.38
CA TRP A 58 4.80 5.77 -1.19
C TRP A 58 5.18 6.64 0.01
N THR A 59 5.49 6.00 1.14
CA THR A 59 5.89 6.68 2.38
C THR A 59 7.15 7.51 2.15
N LEU A 60 8.19 6.93 1.54
CA LEU A 60 9.44 7.63 1.26
C LEU A 60 9.23 8.83 0.33
N VAL A 61 8.48 8.64 -0.76
CA VAL A 61 8.17 9.73 -1.70
C VAL A 61 7.38 10.83 -1.01
N ALA A 62 6.36 10.49 -0.23
CA ALA A 62 5.56 11.48 0.49
C ALA A 62 6.38 12.25 1.54
N LEU A 63 7.34 11.60 2.22
CA LEU A 63 8.29 12.27 3.11
C LEU A 63 9.21 13.23 2.36
N MET A 64 9.83 12.78 1.26
CA MET A 64 10.70 13.62 0.45
C MET A 64 9.95 14.84 -0.10
N VAL A 65 8.72 14.65 -0.57
CA VAL A 65 7.86 15.75 -1.01
C VAL A 65 7.59 16.71 0.15
N GLY A 66 7.28 16.21 1.35
CA GLY A 66 7.07 17.04 2.53
C GLY A 66 8.28 17.89 2.89
N MET A 67 9.47 17.29 2.90
CA MET A 67 10.74 17.98 3.18
C MET A 67 11.10 19.03 2.13
N SER A 68 10.72 18.82 0.86
CA SER A 68 11.02 19.74 -0.23
C SER A 68 10.11 20.98 -0.27
N ARG A 69 9.01 21.04 0.51
CA ARG A 69 8.06 22.15 0.44
C ARG A 69 8.36 23.27 1.44
N ASN A 70 8.55 24.48 0.93
CA ASN A 70 8.67 25.70 1.76
C ASN A 70 7.36 26.15 2.42
N ASN A 71 6.20 25.65 1.98
CA ASN A 71 4.91 25.99 2.58
C ASN A 71 4.54 24.98 3.67
N ALA A 72 4.51 25.44 4.93
CA ALA A 72 4.22 24.62 6.11
C ALA A 72 2.90 23.83 6.01
N HIS A 73 1.84 24.41 5.43
CA HIS A 73 0.56 23.70 5.27
C HIS A 73 0.65 22.58 4.23
N ALA A 74 1.39 22.80 3.15
CA ALA A 74 1.57 21.78 2.12
C ALA A 74 2.52 20.67 2.58
N ALA A 75 3.57 21.02 3.34
CA ALA A 75 4.48 20.07 3.98
C ALA A 75 3.72 19.18 4.99
N LYS A 76 2.91 19.77 5.87
CA LYS A 76 2.08 19.03 6.85
C LYS A 76 1.18 17.98 6.17
N ARG A 77 0.60 18.30 5.02
CA ARG A 77 -0.25 17.36 4.25
C ARG A 77 0.55 16.21 3.64
N ALA A 78 1.74 16.49 3.11
CA ALA A 78 2.62 15.45 2.61
C ALA A 78 3.09 14.52 3.74
N HIS A 79 3.38 15.06 4.94
CA HIS A 79 3.65 14.26 6.13
C HIS A 79 2.45 13.42 6.57
N TRP A 80 1.22 13.92 6.44
CA TRP A 80 0.03 13.10 6.66
C TRP A 80 -0.08 11.94 5.66
N LEU A 81 0.20 12.16 4.37
CA LEU A 81 0.22 11.08 3.38
C LEU A 81 1.30 10.03 3.70
N ALA A 82 2.47 10.49 4.15
CA ALA A 82 3.53 9.61 4.60
C ALA A 82 3.12 8.79 5.84
N ALA A 83 2.49 9.42 6.82
CA ALA A 83 2.01 8.75 8.02
C ALA A 83 0.96 7.67 7.70
N ILE A 84 0.05 7.96 6.77
CA ILE A 84 -0.93 6.97 6.28
C ILE A 84 -0.22 5.80 5.58
N GLY A 85 0.72 6.09 4.67
CA GLY A 85 1.52 5.06 4.01
C GLY A 85 2.28 4.17 4.99
N ALA A 86 2.92 4.77 5.99
CA ALA A 86 3.69 4.06 7.02
C ALA A 86 2.79 3.19 7.89
N ALA A 87 1.63 3.70 8.29
CA ALA A 87 0.67 2.93 9.08
C ALA A 87 0.17 1.71 8.30
N VAL A 88 -0.21 1.88 7.03
CA VAL A 88 -0.64 0.76 6.17
C VAL A 88 0.51 -0.22 5.94
N PHE A 89 1.74 0.23 5.74
CA PHE A 89 2.92 -0.64 5.63
C PHE A 89 3.07 -1.51 6.88
N VAL A 90 3.08 -0.91 8.08
CA VAL A 90 3.23 -1.64 9.35
C VAL A 90 2.10 -2.66 9.53
N VAL A 91 0.84 -2.24 9.30
CA VAL A 91 -0.31 -3.15 9.39
C VAL A 91 -0.19 -4.29 8.38
N SER A 92 0.29 -4.02 7.16
CA SER A 92 0.46 -5.02 6.11
C SER A 92 1.56 -6.03 6.45
N VAL A 93 2.67 -5.58 7.05
CA VAL A 93 3.73 -6.48 7.55
C VAL A 93 3.17 -7.41 8.63
N ILE A 94 2.39 -6.89 9.58
CA ILE A 94 1.81 -7.68 10.66
C ILE A 94 0.77 -8.68 10.12
N ALA A 95 -0.11 -8.24 9.21
CA ALA A 95 -1.21 -9.05 8.71
C ALA A 95 -0.75 -10.10 7.68
N PHE A 96 0.12 -9.72 6.75
CA PHE A 96 0.45 -10.53 5.57
C PHE A 96 1.91 -10.96 5.51
N GLY A 97 2.78 -10.51 6.43
CA GLY A 97 4.21 -10.83 6.43
C GLY A 97 4.51 -12.33 6.50
N HIS A 98 3.60 -13.12 7.06
CA HIS A 98 3.70 -14.59 7.08
C HIS A 98 3.69 -15.24 5.69
N HIS A 99 3.22 -14.53 4.65
CA HIS A 99 3.32 -15.01 3.26
C HIS A 99 4.75 -14.95 2.69
N LEU A 100 5.70 -14.33 3.40
CA LEU A 100 7.08 -14.10 2.93
C LEU A 100 8.10 -15.11 3.50
N THR A 101 7.68 -16.01 4.37
CA THR A 101 8.49 -17.00 5.08
C THR A 101 7.98 -18.40 4.82
#